data_AF-A0A952D588-F1
#
_entry.id   AF-A0A952D588-F1
#
_cell.length_a   1.000
_cell.length_b   1.000
_cell.length_c   1.000
_cell.angle_alpha   90.00
_cell.angle_beta   90.00
_cell.angle_gamma   90.00
#
_symmetry.space_group_name_H-M   'P 1'
#
loop_
_entity.id
_entity.type
_entity.pdbx_description
1 polymer ?
#
loop_
_entity_poly.entity_id
_entity_poly.type
_entity_poly.pdbx_seq_one_letter_code
_entity_poly.pdbx_strand_id
1 'polypeptide(L)'
;GKVLTGGVDANALQRPKRFFGAARNIEEGGSLTILATALIDTGSKMDDVIYEEFKGTGNSEIHLDRRIAEKRVFPAININRSGTRKEDLLTQPDELQKMWVLRKVLHPMDELAAIEFLIGKMQDTKTNAEFFDSMKR
;
A
#
# COMPACT_ATOMS: atom_id res chain seq x y z
N GLY A 1 29.52 7.08 -18.19
CA GLY A 1 28.38 7.42 -17.33
C GLY A 1 28.37 6.48 -16.14
N LYS A 2 27.87 6.92 -14.98
CA LYS A 2 27.69 6.03 -13.83
C LYS A 2 26.38 5.25 -14.03
N VAL A 3 26.47 3.94 -14.17
CA VAL A 3 25.33 3.03 -14.33
C VAL A 3 25.05 2.41 -12.96
N LEU A 4 23.80 2.49 -12.51
CA LEU A 4 23.32 1.84 -11.28
C LEU A 4 23.19 0.33 -11.50
N THR A 5 23.16 -0.42 -10.41
CA THR A 5 22.76 -1.84 -10.43
C THR A 5 21.44 -1.98 -11.21
N GLY A 6 21.33 -2.99 -12.08
CA GLY A 6 20.14 -3.16 -12.93
C GLY A 6 20.19 -2.42 -14.29
N GLY A 7 21.29 -1.75 -14.62
CA GLY A 7 21.48 -1.15 -15.96
C GLY A 7 20.83 0.22 -16.14
N VAL A 8 20.39 0.86 -15.05
CA VAL A 8 19.76 2.18 -15.06
C VAL A 8 20.84 3.26 -15.04
N ASP A 9 20.78 4.23 -15.96
CA ASP A 9 21.66 5.41 -15.88
C ASP A 9 21.34 6.20 -14.60
N ALA A 10 22.38 6.60 -13.85
CA ALA A 10 22.21 7.28 -12.57
C ALA A 10 21.34 8.56 -12.64
N ASN A 11 21.22 9.19 -13.80
CA ASN A 11 20.40 10.38 -13.98
C ASN A 11 18.99 10.08 -14.54
N ALA A 12 18.73 8.86 -15.04
CA ALA A 12 17.46 8.51 -15.66
C ALA A 12 16.26 8.64 -14.70
N LEU A 13 16.49 8.39 -13.41
CA LEU A 13 15.44 8.46 -12.38
C LEU A 13 15.14 9.87 -11.89
N GLN A 14 15.95 10.87 -12.25
CA GLN A 14 15.78 12.24 -11.74
C GLN A 14 14.43 12.84 -12.17
N ARG A 15 14.07 12.74 -13.45
CA ARG A 15 12.81 13.31 -13.97
C ARG A 15 11.57 12.58 -13.43
N PRO A 16 11.50 11.23 -13.47
CA PRO A 16 10.36 10.50 -12.91
C PRO A 16 10.18 10.73 -11.41
N LYS A 17 11.27 10.76 -10.61
CA LYS A 17 11.18 11.09 -9.17
C LYS A 17 10.63 12.48 -8.93
N ARG A 18 11.04 13.47 -9.73
CA ARG A 18 10.49 14.84 -9.64
C ARG A 18 9.01 14.89 -10.00
N PHE A 19 8.57 14.11 -11.00
CA PHE A 19 7.17 14.02 -11.37
C PHE A 19 6.33 13.40 -10.24
N PHE A 20 6.74 12.24 -9.71
CA PHE A 20 6.02 11.57 -8.64
C PHE A 20 6.04 12.39 -7.33
N GLY A 21 7.18 13.01 -7.00
CA GLY A 21 7.33 13.94 -5.87
C GLY A 21 6.65 15.30 -6.06
N ALA A 22 5.97 15.54 -7.18
CA ALA A 22 5.11 16.71 -7.31
C ALA A 22 3.86 16.57 -6.42
N ALA A 23 3.41 15.35 -6.14
CA ALA A 23 2.28 15.09 -5.25
C ALA A 23 2.52 15.68 -3.85
N ARG A 24 1.59 16.51 -3.40
CA ARG A 24 1.65 17.19 -2.09
C ARG A 24 0.31 17.81 -1.73
N ASN A 25 0.07 17.93 -0.43
CA ASN A 25 -0.96 18.81 0.11
C ASN A 25 -0.36 20.22 0.31
N ILE A 26 -1.08 21.28 -0.04
CA ILE A 26 -0.61 22.67 0.05
C ILE A 26 -1.41 23.38 1.14
N GLU A 27 -0.73 23.99 2.11
CA GLU A 27 -1.37 24.63 3.26
C GLU A 27 -2.22 25.84 2.86
N GLU A 28 -1.74 26.61 1.89
CA GLU A 28 -2.37 27.82 1.39
C GLU A 28 -3.54 27.55 0.41
N GLY A 29 -3.80 26.28 0.09
CA GLY A 29 -4.97 25.85 -0.67
C GLY A 29 -4.65 24.89 -1.82
N GLY A 30 -5.51 23.87 -1.94
CA GLY A 30 -5.43 22.84 -2.97
C GLY A 30 -4.51 21.67 -2.60
N SER A 31 -4.57 20.62 -3.39
CA SER A 31 -3.71 19.45 -3.26
C SER A 31 -3.50 18.79 -4.62
N LEU A 32 -2.37 18.12 -4.77
CA LEU A 32 -2.09 17.23 -5.90
C LEU A 32 -1.87 15.83 -5.36
N THR A 33 -2.81 14.93 -5.64
CA THR A 33 -2.70 13.51 -5.32
C THR A 33 -2.32 12.74 -6.56
N ILE A 34 -1.25 11.95 -6.49
CA ILE A 34 -0.82 11.04 -7.56
C ILE A 34 -0.94 9.62 -7.04
N LEU A 35 -1.76 8.82 -7.71
CA LEU A 35 -1.81 7.37 -7.54
C LEU A 35 -1.22 6.74 -8.80
N ALA A 36 -0.17 5.94 -8.63
CA ALA A 36 0.53 5.27 -9.72
C ALA A 36 0.63 3.77 -9.43
N THR A 37 0.65 2.97 -10.49
CA THR A 37 0.95 1.54 -10.39
C THR A 37 2.43 1.32 -10.63
N ALA A 38 3.03 0.41 -9.87
CA ALA A 38 4.39 -0.05 -10.06
C ALA A 38 4.37 -1.57 -10.29
N LEU A 39 5.19 -2.03 -11.24
CA LEU A 39 5.39 -3.45 -11.46
C LEU A 39 6.56 -3.94 -10.61
N ILE A 40 6.38 -5.09 -9.98
CA ILE A 40 7.39 -5.81 -9.20
C ILE A 40 7.37 -7.28 -9.63
N ASP A 41 8.41 -8.04 -9.28
CA ASP A 41 8.53 -9.46 -9.60
C ASP A 41 8.37 -9.75 -11.12
N THR A 42 8.89 -8.85 -11.96
CA THR A 42 8.90 -8.96 -13.43
C THR A 42 10.07 -9.81 -13.95
N GLY A 43 11.04 -10.10 -13.08
CA GLY A 43 12.33 -10.70 -13.44
C GLY A 43 13.38 -9.68 -13.92
N SER A 44 13.02 -8.40 -14.02
CA SER A 44 13.92 -7.32 -14.41
C SER A 44 14.48 -6.61 -13.17
N LYS A 45 15.81 -6.67 -12.98
CA LYS A 45 16.50 -5.89 -11.92
C LYS A 45 16.30 -4.38 -12.06
N MET A 46 16.01 -3.90 -13.27
CA MET A 46 15.70 -2.48 -13.50
C MET A 46 14.39 -2.10 -12.79
N ASP A 47 13.37 -2.95 -12.86
CA ASP A 47 12.07 -2.67 -12.25
C ASP A 47 12.17 -2.70 -10.72
N ASP A 48 12.93 -3.64 -10.15
CA ASP A 48 13.20 -3.70 -8.71
C ASP A 48 13.86 -2.41 -8.20
N VAL A 49 14.85 -1.89 -8.93
CA VAL A 49 15.55 -0.65 -8.60
C VAL A 49 14.63 0.57 -8.73
N ILE A 50 13.81 0.62 -9.78
CA ILE A 50 12.81 1.68 -9.97
C ILE A 50 11.81 1.68 -8.80
N TYR A 51 11.30 0.50 -8.41
CA TYR A 51 10.36 0.36 -7.31
C TYR A 51 10.95 0.85 -5.99
N GLU A 52 12.17 0.43 -5.62
CA GLU A 52 12.81 0.87 -4.37
C GLU A 52 13.07 2.39 -4.35
N GLU A 53 13.44 2.99 -5.49
CA GLU A 53 13.64 4.43 -5.61
C GLU A 53 12.35 5.24 -5.48
N PHE A 54 11.23 4.72 -6.01
CA PHE A 54 9.92 5.36 -5.87
C PHE A 54 9.30 5.15 -4.49
N LYS A 55 9.56 4.01 -3.85
CA LYS A 55 9.16 3.72 -2.47
C LYS A 55 9.71 4.76 -1.49
N GLY A 56 10.96 5.18 -1.68
CA GLY A 56 11.56 6.27 -0.92
C GLY A 56 10.91 7.64 -1.14
N THR A 57 10.25 7.84 -2.30
CA THR A 57 9.65 9.11 -2.72
C THR A 57 8.19 9.24 -2.28
N GLY A 58 7.43 8.14 -2.31
CA GLY A 58 6.03 8.10 -1.89
C GLY A 58 5.82 8.03 -0.38
N ASN A 59 4.56 8.14 0.05
CA ASN A 59 4.15 8.02 1.45
C ASN A 59 3.06 6.95 1.68
N SER A 60 2.54 6.32 0.63
CA SER A 60 1.51 5.29 0.68
C SER A 60 1.84 4.17 -0.30
N GLU A 61 1.67 2.93 0.13
CA GLU A 61 1.92 1.72 -0.67
C GLU A 61 0.75 0.74 -0.49
N ILE A 62 0.25 0.22 -1.62
CA ILE A 62 -0.74 -0.86 -1.64
C ILE A 62 -0.14 -2.00 -2.46
N HIS A 63 0.21 -3.08 -1.76
CA HIS A 63 0.83 -4.26 -2.34
C HIS A 63 -0.25 -5.26 -2.78
N LEU A 64 -0.16 -5.74 -4.01
CA LEU A 64 -1.01 -6.82 -4.52
C LEU A 64 -0.22 -8.12 -4.59
N ASP A 65 -0.78 -9.23 -4.11
CA ASP A 65 -0.11 -10.53 -4.09
C ASP A 65 -0.60 -11.43 -5.22
N ARG A 66 0.35 -11.94 -6.02
CA ARG A 66 0.08 -12.82 -7.17
C ARG A 66 -0.60 -14.12 -6.74
N ARG A 67 -0.21 -14.72 -5.61
CA ARG A 67 -0.76 -15.99 -5.12
C ARG A 67 -2.24 -15.86 -4.76
N ILE A 68 -2.63 -14.71 -4.19
CA ILE A 68 -4.02 -14.38 -3.87
C ILE A 68 -4.84 -14.22 -5.16
N ALA A 69 -4.30 -13.50 -6.15
CA ALA A 69 -4.95 -13.30 -7.43
C ALA A 69 -5.12 -14.61 -8.23
N GLU A 70 -4.11 -15.50 -8.22
CA GLU A 70 -4.17 -16.83 -8.86
C GLU A 70 -5.25 -17.73 -8.24
N LYS A 71 -5.54 -17.56 -6.95
CA LYS A 71 -6.65 -18.20 -6.24
C LYS A 71 -8.02 -17.54 -6.51
N ARG A 72 -8.06 -16.47 -7.30
CA ARG A 72 -9.26 -15.67 -7.61
C ARG A 72 -9.92 -15.02 -6.40
N VAL A 73 -9.15 -14.72 -5.37
CA VAL A 73 -9.62 -13.95 -4.21
C VAL A 73 -9.40 -12.47 -4.50
N PHE A 74 -10.46 -11.67 -4.45
CA PHE A 74 -10.41 -10.24 -4.73
C PHE A 74 -11.10 -9.42 -3.64
N PRO A 75 -10.51 -8.28 -3.22
CA PRO A 75 -9.27 -7.68 -3.76
C PRO A 75 -8.01 -8.43 -3.29
N ALA A 76 -7.03 -8.59 -4.19
CA ALA A 76 -5.81 -9.39 -3.93
C ALA A 76 -4.74 -8.61 -3.16
N ILE A 77 -5.13 -7.93 -2.08
CA ILE A 77 -4.25 -7.01 -1.33
C ILE A 77 -3.47 -7.75 -0.26
N ASN A 78 -2.15 -7.51 -0.21
CA ASN A 78 -1.33 -7.87 0.93
C ASN A 78 -1.45 -6.79 2.01
N ILE A 79 -2.27 -7.06 3.03
CA ILE A 79 -2.58 -6.11 4.11
C ILE A 79 -1.34 -5.79 4.96
N ASN A 80 -0.48 -6.78 5.22
CA ASN A 80 0.68 -6.63 6.08
C ASN A 80 1.76 -5.73 5.45
N ARG A 81 1.96 -5.82 4.12
CA ARG A 81 2.90 -4.98 3.39
C ARG A 81 2.36 -3.60 3.02
N SER A 82 1.04 -3.42 3.01
CA SER A 82 0.40 -2.15 2.63
C SER A 82 0.32 -1.18 3.81
N GLY A 83 0.45 0.12 3.57
CA GLY A 83 0.37 1.13 4.62
C GLY A 83 0.58 2.55 4.13
N THR A 84 0.23 3.52 4.98
CA THR A 84 0.39 4.96 4.72
C THR A 84 1.17 5.60 5.88
N ARG A 85 2.18 6.41 5.56
CA ARG A 85 2.91 7.19 6.57
C ARG A 85 2.02 8.31 7.11
N LYS A 86 2.09 8.55 8.42
CA LYS A 86 1.27 9.55 9.12
C LYS A 86 -0.24 9.37 8.95
N GLU A 87 -0.71 8.11 8.99
CA GLU A 87 -2.14 7.78 8.92
C GLU A 87 -2.96 8.34 10.09
N ASP A 88 -2.31 8.73 11.19
CA ASP A 88 -2.88 9.46 12.32
C ASP A 88 -3.40 10.86 11.95
N LEU A 89 -2.91 11.47 10.88
CA LEU A 89 -3.43 12.73 10.35
C LEU A 89 -4.67 12.53 9.48
N LEU A 90 -4.96 11.29 9.07
CA LEU A 90 -6.02 10.95 8.11
C LEU A 90 -7.20 10.23 8.77
N THR A 91 -7.00 9.71 9.98
CA THR A 91 -7.98 8.85 10.66
C THR A 91 -8.25 9.36 12.06
N GLN A 92 -9.48 9.13 12.54
CA GLN A 92 -9.82 9.48 13.91
C GLN A 92 -9.06 8.55 14.88
N PRO A 93 -8.70 9.02 16.10
CA PRO A 93 -7.94 8.20 17.04
C PRO A 93 -8.59 6.85 17.38
N ASP A 94 -9.92 6.79 17.44
CA ASP A 94 -10.65 5.55 17.71
C ASP A 94 -10.61 4.58 16.53
N GLU A 95 -10.71 5.09 15.30
CA GLU A 95 -10.55 4.32 14.08
C GLU A 95 -9.13 3.77 13.93
N LEU A 96 -8.12 4.61 14.19
CA LEU A 96 -6.71 4.20 14.17
C LEU A 96 -6.44 3.04 15.12
N GLN A 97 -6.98 3.10 16.35
CA GLN A 97 -6.85 2.02 17.31
C GLN A 97 -7.51 0.72 16.80
N LYS A 98 -8.70 0.81 16.18
CA LYS A 98 -9.39 -0.36 15.62
C LYS A 98 -8.62 -0.96 14.44
N MET A 99 -8.08 -0.14 13.55
CA MET A 99 -7.20 -0.59 12.46
C MET A 99 -5.95 -1.30 13.01
N TRP A 100 -5.35 -0.79 14.09
CA TRP A 100 -4.19 -1.40 14.70
C TRP A 100 -4.48 -2.77 15.33
N VAL A 101 -5.62 -2.90 16.03
CA VAL A 101 -6.10 -4.19 16.55
C VAL A 101 -6.32 -5.17 15.40
N LEU A 102 -6.98 -4.75 14.32
CA LEU A 102 -7.18 -5.59 13.14
C LEU A 102 -5.83 -6.05 12.56
N ARG A 103 -4.86 -5.14 12.39
CA ARG A 103 -3.51 -5.50 11.93
C ARG A 103 -2.84 -6.53 12.82
N LYS A 104 -2.97 -6.43 14.15
CA LYS A 104 -2.42 -7.43 15.07
C LYS A 104 -3.06 -8.82 14.90
N VAL A 105 -4.36 -8.87 14.63
CA VAL A 105 -5.08 -10.13 14.36
C VAL A 105 -4.63 -10.75 13.04
N LEU A 106 -4.42 -9.94 12.00
CA LEU A 106 -4.04 -10.41 10.66
C LEU A 106 -2.54 -10.75 10.53
N HIS A 107 -1.66 -10.08 11.28
CA HIS A 107 -0.20 -10.26 11.18
C HIS A 107 0.30 -11.71 11.33
N PRO A 108 -0.21 -12.55 12.26
CA PRO A 108 0.23 -13.94 12.38
C PRO A 108 -0.32 -14.87 11.29
N MET A 109 -1.27 -14.41 10.47
CA MET A 109 -1.85 -15.21 9.38
C MET A 109 -0.98 -15.13 8.12
N ASP A 110 -0.97 -16.21 7.33
CA ASP A 110 -0.48 -16.17 5.95
C ASP A 110 -1.29 -15.16 5.12
N GLU A 111 -0.68 -14.56 4.09
CA GLU A 111 -1.32 -13.49 3.31
C GLU A 111 -2.67 -13.88 2.71
N LEU A 112 -2.82 -15.13 2.22
CA LEU A 112 -4.08 -15.60 1.65
C LEU A 112 -5.14 -15.78 2.73
N ALA A 113 -4.76 -16.39 3.86
CA ALA A 113 -5.67 -16.59 4.97
C ALA A 113 -6.14 -15.24 5.58
N ALA A 114 -5.24 -14.26 5.66
CA ALA A 114 -5.53 -12.93 6.19
C ALA A 114 -6.61 -12.21 5.36
N ILE A 115 -6.48 -12.22 4.03
CA ILE A 115 -7.45 -11.54 3.16
C ILE A 115 -8.79 -12.28 3.10
N GLU A 116 -8.78 -13.61 3.10
CA GLU A 116 -10.02 -14.41 3.13
C GLU A 116 -10.77 -14.21 4.44
N PHE A 117 -10.06 -14.19 5.57
CA PHE A 117 -10.64 -13.87 6.88
C PHE A 117 -11.26 -12.47 6.88
N LEU A 118 -10.52 -11.47 6.38
CA LEU A 118 -11.00 -10.09 6.33
C LEU A 118 -12.24 -9.96 5.44
N ILE A 119 -12.21 -10.50 4.21
CA ILE A 119 -13.35 -10.49 3.29
C ILE A 119 -14.56 -11.17 3.93
N GLY A 120 -14.37 -12.34 4.54
CA GLY A 120 -15.45 -13.07 5.22
C GLY A 120 -16.11 -12.24 6.31
N LYS A 121 -15.33 -11.55 7.15
CA LYS A 121 -15.88 -10.67 8.20
C LYS A 121 -16.53 -9.40 7.65
N MET A 122 -15.98 -8.82 6.59
CA MET A 122 -16.57 -7.63 5.98
C MET A 122 -17.90 -7.94 5.30
N GLN A 123 -18.05 -9.13 4.70
CA GLN A 123 -19.29 -9.57 4.05
C GLN A 123 -20.50 -9.66 5.00
N ASP A 124 -20.27 -9.84 6.30
CA ASP A 124 -21.32 -9.87 7.32
C ASP A 124 -21.94 -8.48 7.57
N THR A 125 -21.35 -7.41 7.03
CA THR A 125 -21.74 -6.02 7.30
C THR A 125 -21.80 -5.19 6.02
N LYS A 126 -22.54 -4.08 6.04
CA LYS A 126 -22.61 -3.19 4.86
C LYS A 126 -21.57 -2.09 4.90
N THR A 127 -21.10 -1.72 6.09
CA THR A 127 -20.20 -0.58 6.29
C THR A 127 -19.04 -0.95 7.20
N ASN A 128 -17.89 -0.27 7.01
CA ASN A 128 -16.73 -0.46 7.88
C ASN A 128 -17.04 -0.10 9.34
N ALA A 129 -17.96 0.84 9.59
CA ALA A 129 -18.39 1.20 10.95
C ALA A 129 -19.04 0.00 11.66
N GLU A 130 -19.98 -0.68 10.99
CA GLU A 130 -20.63 -1.89 11.51
C GLU A 130 -19.63 -3.03 11.72
N PHE A 131 -18.70 -3.23 10.78
CA PHE A 131 -17.62 -4.22 10.92
C PHE A 131 -16.73 -3.94 12.14
N PHE A 132 -16.31 -2.69 12.32
CA PHE A 132 -15.49 -2.30 13.44
C PHE A 132 -16.22 -2.42 14.79
N ASP A 133 -17.53 -2.23 14.81
CA ASP A 133 -18.34 -2.45 16.01
C ASP A 133 -18.59 -3.94 16.30
N SER A 134 -18.64 -4.79 15.26
CA SER A 134 -18.76 -6.25 15.46
C SER A 134 -17.49 -6.87 16.04
N MET A 135 -16.30 -6.33 15.73
CA MET A 135 -15.03 -6.78 16.31
C MET A 135 -14.82 -6.44 17.79
N LYS A 136 -15.64 -5.56 18.36
CA LYS A 136 -15.62 -5.25 19.80
C LYS A 136 -16.33 -6.32 20.65
N ARG A 137 -17.11 -7.20 20.01
CA ARG A 137 -17.95 -8.20 20.68
C ARG A 137 -17.23 -9.53 20.85
#